data_AF-A0A1I1GRY2-F1
#
_entry.id   AF-A0A1I1GRY2-F1
#
_cell.length_a   1.000
_cell.length_b   1.000
_cell.length_c   1.000
_cell.angle_alpha   90.00
_cell.angle_beta   90.00
_cell.angle_gamma   90.00
#
_symmetry.space_group_name_H-M   'P 1'
#
loop_
_entity.id
_entity.type
_entity.pdbx_description
1 polymer ?
#
loop_
_entity_poly.entity_id
_entity_poly.type
_entity_poly.pdbx_seq_one_letter_code
_entity_poly.pdbx_strand_id
1 'polypeptide(L)'
;MKKFTVLLAMFASLLLFGSHVASANDTDSKFNVSVVKSDKMRGDTSRAWFDLKMNPSEKTTLHLELTNRGDKAATFIIAATQAETQTNMAMVADRSISDVQSSVIPSLQLGSNILTVPETKVTLAAGDTREITAQVNMPSSKINGSWLGGIHIQKQVDSSDRVKNGYTNRFNYLCYVQLSNTDTVTKADLSLKKVSYEKKASAGQVDIKLQNDKAGYVADANSEVKIRQKGQSENVTDYKQTNQSIANGSVFTYQVPTDALKAGKTYVADITIHDNKNNLTWHWSQEFKVSMFLPVSGWFGDKLGKNYAWLWWLLALLALLIFLIIFFLLRRRRMVDIIEIVAGKEVQRRVAYKEYKKMLKDGMFVTLAKKVKK
;
A
#
# COMPACT_ATOMS: atom_id res chain seq x y z
N MET A 1 -50.21 30.63 24.43
CA MET A 1 -49.79 29.61 25.43
C MET A 1 -49.73 28.20 24.84
N LYS A 2 -50.79 27.67 24.20
CA LYS A 2 -50.80 26.28 23.65
C LYS A 2 -49.70 25.95 22.62
N LYS A 3 -49.25 26.91 21.80
CA LYS A 3 -48.17 26.69 20.82
C LYS A 3 -46.76 26.59 21.44
N PHE A 4 -46.57 27.18 22.63
CA PHE A 4 -45.28 27.14 23.34
C PHE A 4 -45.11 25.81 24.09
N THR A 5 -46.22 25.23 24.56
CA THR A 5 -46.26 23.92 25.23
C THR A 5 -45.91 22.76 24.28
N VAL A 6 -46.31 22.85 23.01
CA VAL A 6 -45.97 21.85 21.98
C VAL A 6 -44.50 21.91 21.58
N LEU A 7 -43.92 23.12 21.49
CA LEU A 7 -42.50 23.29 21.17
C LEU A 7 -41.59 22.78 22.30
N LEU A 8 -41.98 23.00 23.55
CA LEU A 8 -41.25 22.52 24.73
C LEU A 8 -41.34 20.98 24.87
N ALA A 9 -42.49 20.39 24.51
CA ALA A 9 -42.65 18.93 24.46
C ALA A 9 -41.83 18.28 23.32
N MET A 10 -41.72 18.93 22.15
CA MET A 10 -40.83 18.47 21.08
C MET A 10 -39.35 18.59 21.46
N PHE A 11 -38.94 19.66 22.15
CA PHE A 11 -37.56 19.81 22.62
C PHE A 11 -37.21 18.81 23.74
N ALA A 12 -38.17 18.48 24.62
CA ALA A 12 -38.01 17.43 25.62
C ALA A 12 -37.93 16.02 25.00
N SER A 13 -38.61 15.77 23.87
CA SER A 13 -38.49 14.49 23.14
C SER A 13 -37.16 14.32 22.40
N LEU A 14 -36.50 15.42 21.99
CA LEU A 14 -35.15 15.36 21.41
C LEU A 14 -34.06 15.08 22.46
N LEU A 15 -34.31 15.40 23.73
CA LEU A 15 -33.38 15.10 24.83
C LEU A 15 -33.49 13.65 25.34
N LEU A 16 -34.51 12.89 24.90
CA LEU A 16 -34.67 11.46 25.19
C LEU A 16 -33.99 10.55 24.14
N PHE A 17 -33.46 11.11 23.05
CA PHE A 17 -32.46 10.44 22.20
C PHE A 17 -31.06 10.69 22.75
N GLY A 18 -30.92 10.54 24.07
CA GLY A 18 -29.63 10.47 24.73
C GLY A 18 -28.79 9.41 24.03
N SER A 19 -27.59 9.84 23.65
CA SER A 19 -26.54 9.03 23.06
C SER A 19 -26.58 7.59 23.59
N HIS A 20 -27.04 6.67 22.76
CA HIS A 20 -26.60 5.28 22.87
C HIS A 20 -25.10 5.32 22.57
N VAL A 21 -24.32 5.62 23.60
CA VAL A 21 -22.95 5.12 23.66
C VAL A 21 -23.14 3.62 23.60
N ALA A 22 -22.86 3.04 22.44
CA ALA A 22 -22.67 1.61 22.33
C ALA A 22 -21.48 1.30 23.23
N SER A 23 -21.76 1.01 24.49
CA SER A 23 -20.88 0.21 25.31
C SER A 23 -20.88 -1.14 24.62
N ALA A 24 -19.82 -1.41 23.86
CA ALA A 24 -19.48 -2.77 23.51
C ALA A 24 -19.24 -3.47 24.84
N ASN A 25 -20.27 -4.13 25.37
CA ASN A 25 -20.07 -5.13 26.40
C ASN A 25 -19.07 -6.13 25.81
N ASP A 26 -17.87 -6.15 26.39
CA ASP A 26 -16.73 -7.03 26.09
C ASP A 26 -17.03 -8.49 26.49
N THR A 27 -18.20 -8.99 26.09
CA THR A 27 -18.68 -10.34 26.36
C THR A 27 -18.39 -11.30 25.21
N ASP A 28 -18.01 -10.80 24.04
CA ASP A 28 -17.85 -11.64 22.83
C ASP A 28 -16.39 -12.08 22.60
N SER A 29 -15.41 -11.38 23.19
CA SER A 29 -13.97 -11.71 23.05
C SER A 29 -13.63 -13.06 23.69
N LYS A 30 -14.36 -13.44 24.74
CA LYS A 30 -14.18 -14.68 25.52
C LYS A 30 -12.74 -14.89 26.03
N PHE A 31 -11.91 -13.85 26.10
CA PHE A 31 -10.64 -13.88 26.83
C PHE A 31 -10.31 -12.51 27.42
N ASN A 32 -9.46 -12.50 28.44
CA ASN A 32 -9.02 -11.29 29.13
C ASN A 32 -7.50 -11.31 29.30
N VAL A 33 -6.90 -10.12 29.22
CA VAL A 33 -5.47 -9.94 29.50
C VAL A 33 -5.33 -8.84 30.55
N SER A 34 -4.59 -9.13 31.61
CA SER A 34 -4.28 -8.17 32.67
C SER A 34 -2.76 -7.95 32.75
N VAL A 35 -2.34 -6.70 32.89
CA VAL A 35 -0.93 -6.36 33.12
C VAL A 35 -0.58 -6.59 34.58
N VAL A 36 0.46 -7.38 34.85
CA VAL A 36 1.03 -7.51 36.19
C VAL A 36 2.08 -6.42 36.37
N LYS A 37 1.97 -5.69 37.48
CA LYS A 37 2.85 -4.54 37.77
C LYS A 37 4.32 -4.97 37.85
N SER A 38 5.18 -4.28 37.10
CA SER A 38 6.64 -4.40 37.21
C SER A 38 7.20 -3.27 38.07
N ASP A 39 8.30 -3.56 38.78
CA ASP A 39 9.09 -2.58 39.55
C ASP A 39 9.76 -1.52 38.66
N LYS A 40 9.93 -1.80 37.36
CA LYS A 40 10.48 -0.86 36.36
C LYS A 40 9.44 0.10 35.79
N MET A 41 8.17 -0.09 36.10
CA MET A 41 7.11 0.82 35.63
C MET A 41 7.26 2.19 36.26
N ARG A 42 7.08 3.23 35.45
CA ARG A 42 7.00 4.62 35.91
C ARG A 42 5.64 5.23 35.63
N GLY A 43 5.38 6.37 36.27
CA GLY A 43 4.12 7.09 36.13
C GLY A 43 2.96 6.35 36.80
N ASP A 44 1.80 6.41 36.16
CA ASP A 44 0.59 5.75 36.66
C ASP A 44 0.62 4.25 36.35
N THR A 45 0.86 3.46 37.40
CA THR A 45 0.96 1.99 37.32
C THR A 45 -0.41 1.29 37.29
N SER A 46 -1.52 2.02 37.29
CA SER A 46 -2.87 1.44 37.11
C SER A 46 -3.23 1.21 35.63
N ARG A 47 -2.38 1.70 34.71
CA ARG A 47 -2.56 1.58 33.27
C ARG A 47 -2.41 0.13 32.81
N ALA A 48 -3.21 -0.25 31.81
CA ALA A 48 -3.14 -1.55 31.15
C ALA A 48 -2.00 -1.67 30.10
N TRP A 49 -0.87 -0.98 30.33
CA TRP A 49 0.31 -1.00 29.45
C TRP A 49 1.60 -0.72 30.23
N PHE A 50 2.75 -1.07 29.66
CA PHE A 50 4.06 -0.91 30.28
C PHE A 50 4.75 0.38 29.82
N ASP A 51 4.93 1.36 30.73
CA ASP A 51 5.86 2.49 30.57
C ASP A 51 7.07 2.26 31.47
N LEU A 52 8.20 1.87 30.88
CA LEU A 52 9.39 1.42 31.61
C LEU A 52 10.54 2.42 31.45
N LYS A 53 11.20 2.70 32.57
CA LYS A 53 12.48 3.41 32.60
C LYS A 53 13.57 2.47 33.06
N MET A 54 14.53 2.21 32.18
CA MET A 54 15.58 1.23 32.41
C MET A 54 16.95 1.77 31.98
N ASN A 55 17.98 1.41 32.75
CA ASN A 55 19.36 1.73 32.42
C ASN A 55 19.85 0.89 31.23
N PRO A 56 20.92 1.33 30.54
CA PRO A 56 21.56 0.50 29.52
C PRO A 56 21.98 -0.86 30.06
N SER A 57 21.89 -1.88 29.21
CA SER A 57 22.20 -3.28 29.55
C SER A 57 21.33 -3.91 30.66
N GLU A 58 20.36 -3.18 31.21
CA GLU A 58 19.44 -3.68 32.21
C GLU A 58 18.45 -4.68 31.58
N LYS A 59 18.06 -5.68 32.38
CA LYS A 59 17.11 -6.71 31.98
C LYS A 59 15.93 -6.74 32.93
N THR A 60 14.74 -7.01 32.41
CA THR A 60 13.56 -7.29 33.24
C THR A 60 12.66 -8.30 32.53
N THR A 61 11.77 -8.92 33.31
CA THR A 61 10.70 -9.77 32.79
C THR A 61 9.36 -9.07 33.08
N LEU A 62 8.56 -8.94 32.04
CA LEU A 62 7.20 -8.43 32.11
C LEU A 62 6.24 -9.61 32.17
N HIS A 63 5.20 -9.48 32.98
CA HIS A 63 4.24 -10.54 33.25
C HIS A 63 2.84 -10.04 32.87
N LEU A 64 2.08 -10.86 32.16
CA LEU A 64 0.65 -10.63 31.93
C LEU A 64 -0.14 -11.89 32.30
N GLU A 65 -1.34 -11.70 32.82
CA GLU A 65 -2.27 -12.80 33.06
C GLU A 65 -3.23 -12.91 31.87
N LEU A 66 -3.20 -14.06 31.20
CA LEU A 66 -4.11 -14.40 30.11
C LEU A 66 -5.16 -15.39 30.63
N THR A 67 -6.43 -14.98 30.60
CA THR A 67 -7.56 -15.81 31.01
C THR A 67 -8.43 -16.16 29.80
N ASN A 68 -8.70 -17.45 29.59
CA ASN A 68 -9.72 -17.89 28.65
C ASN A 68 -11.09 -17.87 29.33
N ARG A 69 -11.89 -16.84 29.05
CA ARG A 69 -13.28 -16.70 29.55
C ARG A 69 -14.30 -17.47 28.69
N GLY A 70 -13.84 -18.23 27.71
CA GLY A 70 -14.67 -19.05 26.84
C GLY A 70 -15.13 -20.34 27.49
N ASP A 71 -16.07 -20.99 26.82
CA ASP A 71 -16.68 -22.28 27.16
C ASP A 71 -15.91 -23.49 26.61
N LYS A 72 -14.87 -23.24 25.81
CA LYS A 72 -14.03 -24.26 25.18
C LYS A 72 -12.56 -23.90 25.33
N ALA A 73 -11.69 -24.90 25.18
CA ALA A 73 -10.26 -24.65 25.07
C ALA A 73 -9.96 -23.74 23.88
N ALA A 74 -9.03 -22.81 24.07
CA ALA A 74 -8.63 -21.84 23.05
C ALA A 74 -7.11 -21.75 22.97
N THR A 75 -6.62 -21.54 21.76
CA THR A 75 -5.20 -21.33 21.49
C THR A 75 -4.97 -19.85 21.21
N PHE A 76 -3.92 -19.29 21.79
CA PHE A 76 -3.53 -17.89 21.67
C PHE A 76 -2.13 -17.81 21.06
N ILE A 77 -1.97 -16.90 20.10
CA ILE A 77 -0.70 -16.55 19.47
C ILE A 77 -0.21 -15.26 20.10
N ILE A 78 1.06 -15.25 20.52
CA ILE A 78 1.68 -14.15 21.24
C ILE A 78 2.87 -13.66 20.43
N ALA A 79 2.96 -12.35 20.21
CA ALA A 79 4.05 -11.73 19.48
C ALA A 79 4.51 -10.44 20.15
N ALA A 80 5.82 -10.23 20.17
CA ALA A 80 6.40 -8.91 20.39
C ALA A 80 6.24 -8.08 19.11
N THR A 81 5.75 -6.86 19.26
CA THR A 81 5.41 -5.96 18.17
C THR A 81 6.15 -4.64 18.26
N GLN A 82 6.22 -3.93 17.14
CA GLN A 82 6.88 -2.63 17.01
C GLN A 82 5.82 -1.60 16.61
N ALA A 83 5.90 -0.40 17.17
CA ALA A 83 5.03 0.68 16.78
C ALA A 83 5.38 1.21 15.37
N GLU A 84 4.38 1.39 14.53
CA GLU A 84 4.46 2.04 13.21
C GLU A 84 3.32 3.05 13.03
N THR A 85 3.45 3.93 12.03
CA THR A 85 2.38 4.87 11.65
C THR A 85 1.66 4.35 10.41
N GLN A 86 0.34 4.14 10.50
CA GLN A 86 -0.50 3.72 9.38
C GLN A 86 -0.81 4.87 8.41
N THR A 87 -1.45 4.53 7.28
CA THR A 87 -1.68 5.47 6.18
C THR A 87 -2.67 6.59 6.49
N ASN A 88 -3.48 6.42 7.52
CA ASN A 88 -4.39 7.40 8.09
C ASN A 88 -3.76 8.20 9.24
N MET A 89 -2.44 8.13 9.41
CA MET A 89 -1.69 8.81 10.48
C MET A 89 -2.11 8.36 11.89
N ALA A 90 -2.41 7.07 12.06
CA ALA A 90 -2.61 6.46 13.37
C ALA A 90 -1.39 5.62 13.74
N MET A 91 -0.89 5.81 14.96
CA MET A 91 0.13 4.95 15.54
C MET A 91 -0.49 3.62 15.99
N VAL A 92 0.09 2.51 15.55
CA VAL A 92 -0.32 1.15 15.91
C VAL A 92 0.90 0.30 16.28
N ALA A 93 0.70 -0.77 17.04
CA ALA A 93 1.75 -1.75 17.35
C ALA A 93 1.18 -3.17 17.30
N ASP A 94 0.42 -3.50 16.27
CA ASP A 94 -0.33 -4.77 16.13
C ASP A 94 0.39 -5.82 15.26
N ARG A 95 1.52 -5.46 14.65
CA ARG A 95 2.30 -6.35 13.77
C ARG A 95 3.65 -6.73 14.37
N SER A 96 4.10 -7.94 14.08
CA SER A 96 5.35 -8.47 14.64
C SER A 96 6.54 -7.59 14.24
N ILE A 97 7.56 -7.52 15.09
CA ILE A 97 8.79 -6.75 14.85
C ILE A 97 9.38 -7.06 13.46
N SER A 98 9.38 -8.34 13.03
CA SER A 98 9.91 -8.76 11.73
C SER A 98 9.10 -8.23 10.54
N ASP A 99 7.80 -8.00 10.69
CA ASP A 99 6.91 -7.61 9.60
C ASP A 99 6.97 -6.11 9.27
N VAL A 100 7.54 -5.30 10.18
CA VAL A 100 7.52 -3.82 10.11
C VAL A 100 8.92 -3.20 10.19
N GLN A 101 9.98 -3.99 9.99
CA GLN A 101 11.36 -3.49 10.06
C GLN A 101 11.60 -2.32 9.09
N SER A 102 11.03 -2.37 7.88
CA SER A 102 11.16 -1.30 6.88
C SER A 102 10.34 -0.04 7.20
N SER A 103 9.37 -0.15 8.11
CA SER A 103 8.53 0.97 8.57
C SER A 103 9.20 1.79 9.67
N VAL A 104 10.37 1.39 10.19
CA VAL A 104 11.06 2.08 11.31
C VAL A 104 12.55 2.20 11.02
N ILE A 105 13.14 3.36 11.30
CA ILE A 105 14.57 3.59 11.08
C ILE A 105 15.42 2.68 11.99
N PRO A 106 16.58 2.18 11.50
CA PRO A 106 17.37 1.18 12.22
C PRO A 106 17.76 1.55 13.66
N SER A 107 18.00 2.83 13.94
CA SER A 107 18.38 3.31 15.28
C SER A 107 17.27 3.23 16.32
N LEU A 108 16.01 3.09 15.89
CA LEU A 108 14.82 3.04 16.75
C LEU A 108 14.01 1.76 16.57
N GLN A 109 14.48 0.82 15.76
CA GLN A 109 13.90 -0.51 15.68
C GLN A 109 14.03 -1.21 17.04
N LEU A 110 12.88 -1.63 17.57
CA LEU A 110 12.79 -2.52 18.71
C LEU A 110 13.15 -3.91 18.18
N GLY A 111 14.45 -4.20 18.14
CA GLY A 111 14.95 -5.45 17.59
C GLY A 111 14.43 -6.66 18.35
N SER A 112 14.49 -7.84 17.72
CA SER A 112 14.11 -9.14 18.32
C SER A 112 14.95 -9.53 19.54
N ASN A 113 15.90 -8.70 19.96
CA ASN A 113 16.71 -8.92 21.15
C ASN A 113 16.31 -7.98 22.30
N ILE A 114 15.58 -6.90 22.00
CA ILE A 114 15.17 -5.89 22.99
C ILE A 114 13.89 -6.30 23.71
N LEU A 115 12.87 -6.77 22.98
CA LEU A 115 11.64 -7.33 23.54
C LEU A 115 11.39 -8.67 22.88
N THR A 116 11.26 -9.72 23.69
CA THR A 116 10.98 -11.08 23.22
C THR A 116 9.86 -11.70 24.02
N VAL A 117 9.11 -12.58 23.37
CA VAL A 117 8.11 -13.44 24.00
C VAL A 117 8.60 -14.89 23.87
N PRO A 118 9.05 -15.53 24.96
CA PRO A 118 9.56 -16.91 24.90
C PRO A 118 8.49 -17.92 24.47
N GLU A 119 7.25 -17.72 24.94
CA GLU A 119 6.10 -18.51 24.55
C GLU A 119 5.30 -17.77 23.46
N THR A 120 5.39 -18.24 22.21
CA THR A 120 4.67 -17.65 21.08
C THR A 120 3.28 -18.24 20.87
N LYS A 121 2.97 -19.34 21.57
CA LYS A 121 1.70 -20.07 21.47
C LYS A 121 1.34 -20.71 22.80
N VAL A 122 0.10 -20.49 23.25
CA VAL A 122 -0.42 -21.06 24.50
C VAL A 122 -1.83 -21.59 24.27
N THR A 123 -2.13 -22.78 24.77
CA THR A 123 -3.50 -23.33 24.77
C THR A 123 -4.00 -23.38 26.21
N LEU A 124 -5.18 -22.80 26.46
CA LEU A 124 -5.83 -22.77 27.77
C LEU A 124 -7.17 -23.50 27.70
N ALA A 125 -7.53 -24.27 28.72
CA ALA A 125 -8.87 -24.81 28.82
C ALA A 125 -9.89 -23.68 29.11
N ALA A 126 -11.18 -24.02 29.09
CA ALA A 126 -12.23 -23.08 29.46
C ALA A 126 -12.07 -22.63 30.92
N GLY A 127 -12.05 -21.32 31.17
CA GLY A 127 -11.89 -20.74 32.51
C GLY A 127 -10.45 -20.64 33.03
N ASP A 128 -9.49 -21.28 32.36
CA ASP A 128 -8.10 -21.28 32.80
C ASP A 128 -7.45 -19.89 32.66
N THR A 129 -6.57 -19.59 33.62
CA THR A 129 -5.68 -18.42 33.60
C THR A 129 -4.23 -18.88 33.60
N ARG A 130 -3.41 -18.23 32.78
CA ARG A 130 -1.97 -18.48 32.71
C ARG A 130 -1.19 -17.18 32.69
N GLU A 131 -0.09 -17.14 33.42
CA GLU A 131 0.89 -16.07 33.29
C GLU A 131 1.72 -16.27 32.02
N ILE A 132 1.79 -15.23 31.19
CA ILE A 132 2.66 -15.14 30.03
C ILE A 132 3.75 -14.12 30.32
N THR A 133 4.94 -14.35 29.76
CA THR A 133 6.11 -13.50 30.02
C THR A 133 6.65 -12.87 28.74
N ALA A 134 7.19 -11.67 28.88
CA ALA A 134 7.99 -11.01 27.87
C ALA A 134 9.32 -10.56 28.49
N GLN A 135 10.44 -10.85 27.83
CA GLN A 135 11.76 -10.45 28.31
C GLN A 135 12.15 -9.13 27.65
N VAL A 136 12.64 -8.19 28.47
CA VAL A 136 13.21 -6.93 28.01
C VAL A 136 14.70 -6.94 28.26
N ASN A 137 15.51 -6.72 27.22
CA ASN A 137 16.95 -6.52 27.32
C ASN A 137 17.34 -5.17 26.70
N MET A 138 17.69 -4.20 27.55
CA MET A 138 18.08 -2.89 27.05
C MET A 138 19.43 -2.95 26.33
N PRO A 139 19.59 -2.26 25.17
CA PRO A 139 20.89 -2.08 24.55
C PRO A 139 21.90 -1.42 25.50
N SER A 140 23.19 -1.60 25.22
CA SER A 140 24.26 -0.87 25.92
C SER A 140 24.31 0.61 25.54
N SER A 141 23.82 0.95 24.35
CA SER A 141 23.67 2.34 23.91
C SER A 141 22.43 2.99 24.52
N LYS A 142 22.58 4.24 24.95
CA LYS A 142 21.44 5.09 25.35
C LYS A 142 20.81 5.72 24.11
N ILE A 143 19.48 5.87 24.14
CA ILE A 143 18.78 6.80 23.26
C ILE A 143 18.15 7.92 24.09
N ASN A 144 18.08 9.11 23.49
CA ASN A 144 17.28 10.20 24.02
C ASN A 144 15.89 10.11 23.40
N GLY A 145 14.99 9.35 24.04
CA GLY A 145 13.60 9.14 23.62
C GLY A 145 13.08 7.80 24.12
N SER A 146 12.27 7.12 23.32
CA SER A 146 11.73 5.80 23.70
C SER A 146 11.76 4.80 22.54
N TRP A 147 11.80 3.52 22.85
CA TRP A 147 11.36 2.47 21.93
C TRP A 147 9.88 2.21 22.19
N LEU A 148 9.09 2.11 21.12
CA LEU A 148 7.65 1.90 21.19
C LEU A 148 7.28 0.59 20.50
N GLY A 149 6.47 -0.22 21.18
CA GLY A 149 6.01 -1.49 20.66
C GLY A 149 4.88 -2.04 21.51
N GLY A 150 4.78 -3.36 21.55
CA GLY A 150 3.77 -4.02 22.36
C GLY A 150 3.93 -5.53 22.44
N ILE A 151 2.99 -6.12 23.18
CA ILE A 151 2.77 -7.55 23.28
C ILE A 151 1.37 -7.77 22.72
N HIS A 152 1.33 -8.33 21.51
CA HIS A 152 0.10 -8.63 20.80
C HIS A 152 -0.30 -10.08 21.06
N ILE A 153 -1.55 -10.28 21.51
CA ILE A 153 -2.12 -11.58 21.85
C ILE A 153 -3.38 -11.76 21.02
N GLN A 154 -3.37 -12.77 20.16
CA GLN A 154 -4.47 -13.07 19.26
C GLN A 154 -5.03 -14.45 19.55
N LYS A 155 -6.35 -14.56 19.70
CA LYS A 155 -7.00 -15.89 19.70
C LYS A 155 -6.90 -16.50 18.30
N GLN A 156 -6.35 -17.72 18.21
CA GLN A 156 -6.35 -18.50 16.98
C GLN A 156 -7.79 -18.83 16.61
N VAL A 157 -8.13 -18.57 15.35
CA VAL A 157 -9.45 -18.87 14.80
C VAL A 157 -9.48 -20.30 14.29
N ASP A 158 -10.42 -21.10 14.80
CA ASP A 158 -10.67 -22.45 14.30
C ASP A 158 -11.86 -22.48 13.33
N SER A 159 -12.02 -23.56 12.58
CA SER A 159 -13.10 -23.73 11.60
C SER A 159 -14.50 -23.66 12.24
N SER A 160 -14.60 -24.02 13.51
CA SER A 160 -15.80 -23.94 14.35
C SER A 160 -16.19 -22.51 14.76
N ASP A 161 -15.28 -21.54 14.66
CA ASP A 161 -15.55 -20.12 14.98
C ASP A 161 -16.18 -19.35 13.81
N ARG A 162 -16.41 -20.01 12.66
CA ARG A 162 -17.12 -19.44 11.51
C ARG A 162 -18.61 -19.30 11.82
N VAL A 163 -19.10 -18.06 11.80
CA VAL A 163 -20.53 -17.79 11.92
C VAL A 163 -21.23 -18.13 10.59
N LYS A 164 -22.52 -18.48 10.64
CA LYS A 164 -23.34 -18.91 9.49
C LYS A 164 -23.26 -18.02 8.24
N ASN A 165 -22.93 -16.74 8.39
CA ASN A 165 -22.82 -15.78 7.28
C ASN A 165 -21.41 -15.72 6.65
N GLY A 166 -20.50 -16.64 7.02
CA GLY A 166 -19.15 -16.72 6.46
C GLY A 166 -18.12 -15.79 7.09
N TYR A 167 -18.51 -14.98 8.08
CA TYR A 167 -17.60 -14.11 8.83
C TYR A 167 -16.98 -14.86 10.02
N THR A 168 -15.74 -14.50 10.33
CA THR A 168 -15.08 -14.94 11.56
C THR A 168 -14.52 -13.77 12.32
N ASN A 169 -14.95 -13.62 13.57
CA ASN A 169 -14.40 -12.61 14.47
C ASN A 169 -13.00 -13.01 14.92
N ARG A 170 -12.07 -12.07 14.83
CA ARG A 170 -10.71 -12.19 15.38
C ARG A 170 -10.59 -11.22 16.53
N PHE A 171 -10.40 -11.77 17.73
CA PHE A 171 -10.18 -10.98 18.91
C PHE A 171 -8.68 -10.89 19.19
N ASN A 172 -8.23 -9.66 19.35
CA ASN A 172 -6.83 -9.30 19.56
C ASN A 172 -6.74 -8.40 20.78
N TYR A 173 -5.71 -8.61 21.58
CA TYR A 173 -5.35 -7.73 22.67
C TYR A 173 -3.94 -7.18 22.42
N LEU A 174 -3.77 -5.88 22.58
CA LEU A 174 -2.47 -5.22 22.44
C LEU A 174 -2.12 -4.54 23.76
N CYS A 175 -1.12 -5.09 24.46
CA CYS A 175 -0.48 -4.39 25.57
C CYS A 175 0.65 -3.52 25.02
N TYR A 176 0.53 -2.20 25.09
CA TYR A 176 1.63 -1.31 24.67
C TYR A 176 2.84 -1.45 25.60
N VAL A 177 4.03 -1.30 25.02
CA VAL A 177 5.31 -1.28 25.72
C VAL A 177 6.09 -0.07 25.26
N GLN A 178 6.40 0.83 26.19
CA GLN A 178 7.29 1.97 26.01
C GLN A 178 8.54 1.76 26.87
N LEU A 179 9.71 1.74 26.22
CA LEU A 179 11.01 1.60 26.89
C LEU A 179 11.79 2.90 26.76
N SER A 180 12.39 3.38 27.83
CA SER A 180 13.19 4.61 27.81
C SER A 180 14.37 4.57 28.76
N ASN A 181 15.44 5.29 28.43
CA ASN A 181 16.58 5.46 29.34
C ASN A 181 16.46 6.69 30.24
N THR A 182 15.65 7.67 29.85
CA THR A 182 15.54 8.97 30.52
C THR A 182 14.08 9.42 30.61
N ASP A 183 13.83 10.45 31.42
CA ASP A 183 12.52 11.14 31.47
C ASP A 183 12.44 12.27 30.43
N THR A 184 13.48 12.44 29.62
CA THR A 184 13.54 13.52 28.64
C THR A 184 12.56 13.25 27.52
N VAL A 185 11.60 14.17 27.35
CA VAL A 185 10.70 14.17 26.20
C VAL A 185 11.47 14.71 24.99
N THR A 186 11.84 13.83 24.08
CA THR A 186 12.42 14.22 22.79
C THR A 186 11.31 14.68 21.86
N LYS A 187 11.53 15.79 21.16
CA LYS A 187 10.60 16.29 20.14
C LYS A 187 10.71 15.44 18.88
N ALA A 188 9.58 15.18 18.23
CA ALA A 188 9.55 14.61 16.89
C ALA A 188 10.18 15.59 15.89
N ASP A 189 10.63 15.08 14.75
CA ASP A 189 11.05 15.89 13.62
C ASP A 189 10.65 15.16 12.34
N LEU A 190 9.67 15.72 11.62
CA LEU A 190 9.14 15.12 10.42
C LEU A 190 9.93 15.62 9.22
N SER A 191 10.22 14.72 8.28
CA SER A 191 10.78 15.06 6.98
C SER A 191 9.93 14.49 5.83
N LEU A 192 9.70 15.33 4.83
CA LEU A 192 9.05 14.93 3.59
C LEU A 192 10.03 14.20 2.69
N LYS A 193 9.69 12.98 2.29
CA LYS A 193 10.52 12.15 1.40
C LYS A 193 10.02 12.16 -0.04
N LYS A 194 8.71 12.09 -0.24
CA LYS A 194 8.12 12.03 -1.58
C LYS A 194 6.64 12.40 -1.53
N VAL A 195 6.17 13.06 -2.60
CA VAL A 195 4.75 13.16 -2.92
C VAL A 195 4.51 12.48 -4.26
N SER A 196 3.51 11.59 -4.32
CA SER A 196 3.10 10.91 -5.54
C SER A 196 1.58 10.80 -5.63
N TYR A 197 1.09 10.51 -6.83
CA TYR A 197 -0.33 10.31 -7.07
C TYR A 197 -0.60 8.90 -7.57
N GLU A 198 -1.63 8.27 -7.02
CA GLU A 198 -2.17 7.00 -7.46
C GLU A 198 -3.65 7.19 -7.82
N LYS A 199 -4.09 6.60 -8.93
CA LYS A 199 -5.50 6.54 -9.29
C LYS A 199 -6.07 5.21 -8.84
N LYS A 200 -7.09 5.24 -7.97
CA LYS A 200 -7.83 4.06 -7.52
C LYS A 200 -9.25 4.12 -8.06
N ALA A 201 -9.50 3.38 -9.15
CA ALA A 201 -10.77 3.39 -9.88
C ALA A 201 -11.19 4.81 -10.33
N SER A 202 -12.35 5.31 -9.88
CA SER A 202 -12.85 6.65 -10.19
C SER A 202 -12.28 7.77 -9.30
N ALA A 203 -11.66 7.42 -8.17
CA ALA A 203 -11.07 8.36 -7.23
C ALA A 203 -9.54 8.45 -7.39
N GLY A 204 -8.97 9.55 -6.93
CA GLY A 204 -7.53 9.74 -6.80
C GLY A 204 -7.06 9.62 -5.36
N GLN A 205 -5.78 9.38 -5.18
CA GLN A 205 -5.11 9.40 -3.90
C GLN A 205 -3.75 10.06 -4.07
N VAL A 206 -3.42 11.02 -3.20
CA VAL A 206 -2.06 11.56 -3.09
C VAL A 206 -1.36 10.89 -1.92
N ASP A 207 -0.23 10.26 -2.21
CA ASP A 207 0.63 9.58 -1.28
C ASP A 207 1.76 10.52 -0.85
N ILE A 208 1.76 10.90 0.43
CA ILE A 208 2.77 11.75 1.04
C ILE A 208 3.65 10.87 1.92
N LYS A 209 4.84 10.51 1.43
CA LYS A 209 5.81 9.73 2.18
C LYS A 209 6.55 10.64 3.17
N LEU A 210 6.39 10.35 4.46
CA LEU A 210 6.96 11.09 5.57
C LEU A 210 7.87 10.16 6.40
N GLN A 211 8.73 10.77 7.20
CA GLN A 211 9.57 10.07 8.16
C GLN A 211 9.69 10.90 9.43
N ASN A 212 9.62 10.26 10.60
CA ASN A 212 10.01 10.87 11.86
C ASN A 212 11.46 10.49 12.17
N ASP A 213 12.37 11.44 12.06
CA ASP A 213 13.82 11.22 12.19
C ASP A 213 14.29 11.13 13.65
N LYS A 214 13.39 11.29 14.62
CA LYS A 214 13.72 11.38 16.05
C LYS A 214 13.01 10.31 16.88
N ALA A 215 13.51 10.15 18.10
CA ALA A 215 13.00 9.21 19.10
C ALA A 215 11.78 9.75 19.88
N GLY A 216 11.32 10.96 19.55
CA GLY A 216 10.06 11.51 20.02
C GLY A 216 8.90 11.07 19.13
N TYR A 217 7.75 10.76 19.72
CA TYR A 217 6.51 10.47 18.97
C TYR A 217 5.54 11.66 19.07
N VAL A 218 4.58 11.72 18.15
CA VAL A 218 3.49 12.70 18.16
C VAL A 218 2.22 12.00 18.61
N ALA A 219 1.62 12.46 19.71
CA ALA A 219 0.44 11.82 20.30
C ALA A 219 -0.89 12.43 19.83
N ASP A 220 -0.84 13.69 19.42
CA ASP A 220 -2.01 14.48 19.04
C ASP A 220 -1.60 15.50 17.99
N ALA A 221 -1.95 15.21 16.74
CA ALA A 221 -1.70 16.09 15.61
C ALA A 221 -2.95 16.36 14.78
N ASN A 222 -2.95 17.54 14.18
CA ASN A 222 -3.88 17.96 13.15
C ASN A 222 -3.10 18.17 11.84
N SER A 223 -3.67 17.75 10.71
CA SER A 223 -3.09 18.01 9.40
C SER A 223 -4.08 18.70 8.46
N GLU A 224 -3.53 19.53 7.58
CA GLU A 224 -4.23 20.14 6.45
C GLU A 224 -3.39 19.91 5.19
N VAL A 225 -3.99 19.34 4.15
CA VAL A 225 -3.36 19.14 2.84
C VAL A 225 -4.19 19.81 1.77
N LYS A 226 -3.60 20.79 1.10
CA LYS A 226 -4.20 21.49 -0.04
C LYS A 226 -3.48 21.09 -1.32
N ILE A 227 -4.23 20.67 -2.33
CA ILE A 227 -3.68 20.29 -3.64
C ILE A 227 -4.24 21.24 -4.68
N ARG A 228 -3.39 21.78 -5.54
CA ARG A 228 -3.77 22.64 -6.66
C ARG A 228 -2.94 22.34 -7.91
N GLN A 229 -3.53 22.55 -9.09
CA GLN A 229 -2.74 22.44 -10.32
C GLN A 229 -1.70 23.57 -10.36
N LYS A 230 -0.48 23.27 -10.81
CA LYS A 230 0.58 24.28 -10.91
C LYS A 230 0.13 25.45 -11.79
N GLY A 231 0.28 26.67 -11.27
CA GLY A 231 -0.16 27.91 -11.92
C GLY A 231 -1.63 28.28 -11.69
N GLN A 232 -2.40 27.46 -10.98
CA GLN A 232 -3.77 27.79 -10.55
C GLN A 232 -3.79 28.16 -9.06
N SER A 233 -4.74 29.04 -8.70
CA SER A 233 -5.00 29.46 -7.32
C SER A 233 -6.02 28.56 -6.61
N GLU A 234 -6.94 27.97 -7.35
CA GLU A 234 -8.00 27.11 -6.80
C GLU A 234 -7.46 25.74 -6.40
N ASN A 235 -7.83 25.29 -5.19
CA ASN A 235 -7.50 23.97 -4.70
C ASN A 235 -8.49 22.95 -5.25
N VAL A 236 -7.97 21.86 -5.81
CA VAL A 236 -8.75 20.67 -6.19
C VAL A 236 -8.95 19.72 -5.01
N THR A 237 -8.22 19.92 -3.93
CA THR A 237 -8.36 19.18 -2.67
C THR A 237 -8.05 20.10 -1.51
N ASP A 238 -8.88 20.05 -0.47
CA ASP A 238 -8.59 20.58 0.87
C ASP A 238 -8.99 19.50 1.88
N TYR A 239 -7.99 18.81 2.43
CA TYR A 239 -8.19 17.65 3.27
C TYR A 239 -7.66 17.90 4.67
N LYS A 240 -8.51 17.72 5.67
CA LYS A 240 -8.21 17.97 7.08
C LYS A 240 -8.44 16.72 7.90
N GLN A 241 -7.52 16.45 8.82
CA GLN A 241 -7.67 15.41 9.82
C GLN A 241 -7.20 15.90 11.18
N THR A 242 -7.80 15.34 12.22
CA THR A 242 -7.49 15.60 13.62
C THR A 242 -7.24 14.29 14.36
N ASN A 243 -6.71 14.37 15.58
CA ASN A 243 -6.42 13.21 16.43
C ASN A 243 -5.46 12.20 15.79
N GLN A 244 -4.50 12.71 15.02
CA GLN A 244 -3.47 11.89 14.40
C GLN A 244 -2.34 11.61 15.40
N SER A 245 -1.66 10.49 15.22
CA SER A 245 -0.51 10.08 16.03
C SER A 245 0.58 9.48 15.13
N ILE A 246 1.84 9.81 15.43
CA ILE A 246 2.99 9.43 14.63
C ILE A 246 4.01 8.76 15.55
N ALA A 247 4.32 7.49 15.28
CA ALA A 247 5.34 6.77 16.00
C ALA A 247 6.74 7.38 15.80
N ASN A 248 7.59 7.22 16.80
CA ASN A 248 9.00 7.58 16.72
C ASN A 248 9.72 6.73 15.66
N GLY A 249 10.68 7.31 14.95
CA GLY A 249 11.44 6.58 13.94
C GLY A 249 10.65 6.06 12.74
N SER A 250 9.35 6.29 12.64
CA SER A 250 8.52 5.69 11.58
C SER A 250 8.79 6.29 10.21
N VAL A 251 8.78 5.44 9.19
CA VAL A 251 8.78 5.76 7.76
C VAL A 251 7.44 5.29 7.19
N PHE A 252 6.59 6.23 6.80
CA PHE A 252 5.20 5.93 6.49
C PHE A 252 4.66 6.78 5.34
N THR A 253 3.48 6.41 4.83
CA THR A 253 2.80 7.12 3.74
C THR A 253 1.47 7.64 4.24
N TYR A 254 1.31 8.96 4.35
CA TYR A 254 0.00 9.57 4.58
C TYR A 254 -0.78 9.58 3.26
N GLN A 255 -1.93 8.91 3.24
CA GLN A 255 -2.79 8.80 2.06
C GLN A 255 -3.91 9.83 2.13
N VAL A 256 -3.90 10.77 1.18
CA VAL A 256 -4.88 11.84 1.07
C VAL A 256 -5.84 11.54 -0.08
N PRO A 257 -7.12 11.22 0.20
CA PRO A 257 -8.13 11.05 -0.84
C PRO A 257 -8.32 12.35 -1.62
N THR A 258 -8.49 12.24 -2.94
CA THR A 258 -8.78 13.38 -3.82
C THR A 258 -9.66 12.94 -4.98
N ASP A 259 -10.32 13.89 -5.64
CA ASP A 259 -10.83 13.68 -6.98
C ASP A 259 -9.71 13.27 -7.95
N ALA A 260 -10.10 12.61 -9.04
CA ALA A 260 -9.16 12.17 -10.05
C ALA A 260 -8.43 13.36 -10.69
N LEU A 261 -7.11 13.41 -10.48
CA LEU A 261 -6.27 14.46 -11.04
C LEU A 261 -6.00 14.21 -12.54
N LYS A 262 -5.87 15.30 -13.31
CA LYS A 262 -5.67 15.24 -14.76
C LYS A 262 -4.28 14.70 -15.10
N ALA A 263 -4.25 13.64 -15.89
CA ALA A 263 -3.01 13.00 -16.34
C ALA A 263 -2.11 13.97 -17.13
N GLY A 264 -0.80 13.83 -16.96
CA GLY A 264 0.21 14.66 -17.62
C GLY A 264 0.38 16.08 -17.04
N LYS A 265 -0.44 16.47 -16.05
CA LYS A 265 -0.35 17.78 -15.39
C LYS A 265 0.54 17.70 -14.13
N THR A 266 1.06 18.86 -13.75
CA THR A 266 1.82 19.05 -12.51
C THR A 266 0.93 19.74 -11.47
N TYR A 267 1.01 19.27 -10.24
CA TYR A 267 0.28 19.77 -9.09
C TYR A 267 1.25 20.14 -7.97
N VAL A 268 0.78 20.97 -7.05
CA VAL A 268 1.48 21.38 -5.82
C VAL A 268 0.66 20.87 -4.65
N ALA A 269 1.28 20.12 -3.73
CA ALA A 269 0.73 19.77 -2.44
C ALA A 269 1.31 20.71 -1.38
N ASP A 270 0.44 21.47 -0.71
CA ASP A 270 0.75 22.29 0.45
C ASP A 270 0.30 21.52 1.70
N ILE A 271 1.24 21.14 2.54
CA ILE A 271 1.08 20.14 3.60
C ILE A 271 1.43 20.81 4.93
N THR A 272 0.49 20.87 5.85
CA THR A 272 0.70 21.34 7.23
C THR A 272 0.38 20.21 8.20
N ILE A 273 1.28 19.97 9.16
CA ILE A 273 1.04 19.07 10.29
C ILE A 273 1.40 19.83 11.57
N HIS A 274 0.48 19.88 12.52
CA HIS A 274 0.65 20.56 13.80
C HIS A 274 0.52 19.56 14.94
N ASP A 275 1.56 19.43 15.77
CA ASP A 275 1.57 18.69 17.03
C ASP A 275 1.03 19.59 18.14
N ASN A 276 -0.20 19.32 18.58
CA ASN A 276 -0.93 20.10 19.58
C ASN A 276 -0.23 20.04 20.95
N LYS A 277 0.43 18.92 21.27
CA LYS A 277 1.02 18.67 22.59
C LYS A 277 2.35 19.39 22.78
N ASN A 278 3.20 19.38 21.75
CA ASN A 278 4.52 20.00 21.81
C ASN A 278 4.59 21.36 21.11
N ASN A 279 3.48 21.84 20.53
CA ASN A 279 3.37 23.08 19.77
C ASN A 279 4.41 23.16 18.64
N LEU A 280 4.52 22.09 17.85
CA LEU A 280 5.40 22.00 16.69
C LEU A 280 4.58 22.02 15.41
N THR A 281 5.08 22.72 14.40
CA THR A 281 4.44 22.77 13.09
C THR A 281 5.44 22.44 12.02
N TRP A 282 5.09 21.48 11.16
CA TRP A 282 5.82 21.18 9.94
C TRP A 282 5.00 21.63 8.75
N HIS A 283 5.65 22.31 7.83
CA HIS A 283 5.06 22.80 6.58
C HIS A 283 5.94 22.42 5.40
N TRP A 284 5.32 21.89 4.35
CA TRP A 284 5.98 21.63 3.08
C TRP A 284 5.12 22.06 1.91
N SER A 285 5.75 22.57 0.86
CA SER A 285 5.11 22.79 -0.44
C SER A 285 5.90 22.01 -1.50
N GLN A 286 5.28 20.97 -2.06
CA GLN A 286 5.96 20.02 -2.94
C GLN A 286 5.22 19.83 -4.26
N GLU A 287 5.96 20.00 -5.36
CA GLU A 287 5.44 19.67 -6.69
C GLU A 287 5.46 18.16 -6.94
N PHE A 288 4.42 17.65 -7.59
CA PHE A 288 4.36 16.29 -8.10
C PHE A 288 3.66 16.24 -9.46
N LYS A 289 4.09 15.31 -10.31
CA LYS A 289 3.51 15.14 -11.65
C LYS A 289 2.56 13.94 -11.65
N VAL A 290 1.37 14.13 -12.17
CA VAL A 290 0.44 13.04 -12.45
C VAL A 290 0.90 12.39 -13.75
N SER A 291 1.35 11.14 -13.68
CA SER A 291 1.83 10.42 -14.86
C SER A 291 0.71 10.32 -15.91
N MET A 292 1.08 10.39 -17.20
CA MET A 292 0.21 9.90 -18.24
C MET A 292 0.14 8.39 -18.07
N PHE A 293 -0.96 7.89 -17.53
CA PHE A 293 -1.21 6.46 -17.48
C PHE A 293 -1.34 5.99 -18.94
N LEU A 294 -0.26 5.48 -19.53
CA LEU A 294 -0.35 4.59 -20.69
C LEU A 294 -0.79 3.25 -20.13
N PRO A 295 -2.02 2.78 -20.39
CA PRO A 295 -2.47 1.49 -19.90
C PRO A 295 -1.76 0.40 -20.70
N VAL A 296 -0.50 0.12 -20.38
CA VAL A 296 0.23 -1.02 -20.96
C VAL A 296 0.04 -2.27 -20.08
N SER A 297 -0.25 -2.09 -18.79
CA SER A 297 -0.30 -3.21 -17.82
C SER A 297 -1.68 -3.83 -17.63
N GLY A 298 -2.78 -3.13 -17.93
CA GLY A 298 -4.14 -3.65 -17.72
C GLY A 298 -4.61 -4.69 -18.74
N TRP A 299 -3.94 -4.83 -19.89
CA TRP A 299 -4.27 -5.85 -20.90
C TRP A 299 -3.40 -7.11 -20.80
N PHE A 300 -2.20 -6.98 -20.21
CA PHE A 300 -1.27 -8.10 -20.05
C PHE A 300 -1.21 -8.67 -18.62
N GLY A 301 -1.52 -7.89 -17.59
CA GLY A 301 -1.24 -8.23 -16.19
C GLY A 301 -2.09 -9.35 -15.58
N ASP A 302 -3.36 -9.46 -15.94
CA ASP A 302 -4.30 -10.35 -15.23
C ASP A 302 -4.59 -11.68 -15.96
N LYS A 303 -3.90 -11.99 -17.07
CA LYS A 303 -4.08 -13.26 -17.81
C LYS A 303 -2.79 -13.95 -18.24
N LEU A 304 -1.64 -13.67 -17.63
CA LEU A 304 -0.40 -14.42 -17.88
C LEU A 304 -0.34 -15.72 -17.06
N GLY A 305 -1.29 -16.60 -17.34
CA GLY A 305 -1.29 -18.02 -16.97
C GLY A 305 -1.52 -18.93 -18.18
N LYS A 306 -1.38 -18.42 -19.41
CA LYS A 306 -1.62 -19.20 -20.64
C LYS A 306 -0.46 -19.03 -21.61
N ASN A 307 0.04 -20.14 -22.12
CA ASN A 307 1.12 -20.19 -23.10
C ASN A 307 0.65 -19.60 -24.44
N TYR A 308 1.26 -18.51 -24.87
CA TYR A 308 0.93 -17.77 -26.09
C TYR A 308 1.75 -18.22 -27.31
N ALA A 309 2.34 -19.43 -27.29
CA ALA A 309 3.07 -19.99 -28.43
C ALA A 309 2.29 -19.95 -29.76
N TRP A 310 0.96 -20.01 -29.71
CA TRP A 310 0.10 -19.90 -30.90
C TRP A 310 0.18 -18.53 -31.60
N LEU A 311 0.52 -17.43 -30.89
CA LEU A 311 0.72 -16.11 -31.51
C LEU A 311 1.95 -16.09 -32.42
N TRP A 312 3.01 -16.83 -32.08
CA TRP A 312 4.19 -16.97 -32.93
C TRP A 312 3.86 -17.72 -34.22
N TRP A 313 3.02 -18.75 -34.14
CA TRP A 313 2.51 -19.45 -35.33
C TRP A 313 1.61 -18.55 -36.20
N LEU A 314 0.78 -17.70 -35.59
CA LEU A 314 -0.03 -16.71 -36.31
C LEU A 314 0.84 -15.68 -37.03
N LEU A 315 1.87 -15.14 -36.37
CA LEU A 315 2.80 -14.19 -36.96
C LEU A 315 3.60 -14.81 -38.11
N ALA A 316 4.06 -16.06 -37.97
CA ALA A 316 4.73 -16.79 -39.03
C ALA A 316 3.83 -17.01 -40.25
N LEU A 317 2.55 -17.35 -40.04
CA LEU A 317 1.57 -17.49 -41.12
C LEU A 317 1.33 -16.16 -41.85
N LEU A 318 1.22 -15.05 -41.10
CA LEU A 318 1.02 -13.73 -41.67
C LEU A 318 2.22 -13.29 -42.51
N ALA A 319 3.44 -13.53 -42.00
CA ALA A 319 4.68 -13.25 -42.73
C ALA A 319 4.79 -14.08 -44.02
N LEU A 320 4.39 -15.36 -43.97
CA LEU A 320 4.34 -16.23 -45.15
C LEU A 320 3.34 -15.71 -46.21
N LEU A 321 2.15 -15.29 -45.79
CA LEU A 321 1.14 -14.72 -46.69
C LEU A 321 1.65 -13.45 -47.37
N ILE A 322 2.28 -12.54 -46.61
CA ILE A 322 2.88 -11.32 -47.16
C ILE A 322 4.00 -11.67 -48.15
N PHE A 323 4.85 -12.64 -47.82
CA PHE A 323 5.91 -13.10 -48.71
C PHE A 323 5.33 -13.67 -50.02
N LEU A 324 4.29 -14.49 -49.95
CA LEU A 324 3.62 -15.04 -51.14
C LEU A 324 2.97 -13.95 -52.00
N ILE A 325 2.36 -12.94 -51.38
CA ILE A 325 1.78 -11.79 -52.09
C ILE A 325 2.86 -10.99 -52.80
N ILE A 326 3.96 -10.66 -52.11
CA ILE A 326 5.10 -9.93 -52.70
C ILE A 326 5.70 -10.75 -53.85
N PHE A 327 5.92 -12.04 -53.64
CA PHE A 327 6.44 -12.94 -54.67
C PHE A 327 5.53 -12.99 -55.90
N PHE A 328 4.21 -13.07 -55.70
CA PHE A 328 3.24 -13.08 -56.80
C PHE A 328 3.20 -11.74 -57.55
N LEU A 329 3.25 -10.61 -56.83
CA LEU A 329 3.32 -9.27 -57.44
C LEU A 329 4.61 -9.06 -58.23
N LEU A 330 5.76 -9.49 -57.71
CA LEU A 330 7.05 -9.43 -58.42
C LEU A 330 7.05 -10.34 -59.66
N ARG A 331 6.45 -11.53 -59.58
CA ARG A 331 6.29 -12.41 -60.75
C ARG A 331 5.40 -11.79 -61.81
N ARG A 332 4.33 -11.09 -61.43
CA ARG A 332 3.43 -10.39 -62.36
C ARG A 332 4.12 -9.19 -63.03
N ARG A 333 5.09 -8.55 -62.37
CA ARG A 333 5.83 -7.38 -62.86
C ARG A 333 7.12 -7.72 -63.62
N ARG A 334 7.44 -8.99 -63.89
CA ARG A 334 8.59 -9.32 -64.76
C ARG A 334 8.35 -8.74 -66.15
N MET A 335 9.05 -7.65 -66.45
CA MET A 335 9.15 -7.10 -67.79
C MET A 335 10.30 -7.80 -68.53
N VAL A 336 10.10 -8.07 -69.80
CA VAL A 336 11.14 -8.58 -70.71
C VAL A 336 11.25 -7.64 -71.89
N ASP A 337 12.48 -7.43 -72.35
CA ASP A 337 12.75 -6.70 -73.58
C ASP A 337 12.62 -7.70 -74.73
N ILE A 338 11.70 -7.43 -75.66
CA ILE A 338 11.45 -8.28 -76.84
C ILE A 338 11.88 -7.54 -78.11
N ILE A 339 12.29 -8.31 -79.11
CA ILE A 339 12.51 -7.85 -80.49
C ILE A 339 11.40 -8.45 -81.34
N GLU A 340 10.67 -7.60 -82.05
CA GLU A 340 9.62 -7.97 -83.00
C GLU A 340 9.85 -7.29 -84.34
N ILE A 341 9.39 -7.94 -85.43
CA ILE A 341 9.46 -7.37 -86.78
C ILE A 341 8.10 -6.75 -87.11
N VAL A 342 8.05 -5.43 -87.24
CA VAL A 342 6.82 -4.70 -87.61
C VAL A 342 7.10 -3.98 -88.93
N ALA A 343 6.31 -4.29 -89.96
CA ALA A 343 6.46 -3.72 -91.30
C ALA A 343 7.91 -3.80 -91.86
N GLY A 344 8.59 -4.93 -91.61
CA GLY A 344 9.94 -5.20 -92.12
C GLY A 344 11.09 -4.54 -91.35
N LYS A 345 10.83 -3.87 -90.21
CA LYS A 345 11.87 -3.29 -89.33
C LYS A 345 11.88 -3.97 -87.97
N GLU A 346 13.08 -4.17 -87.41
CA GLU A 346 13.25 -4.64 -86.03
C GLU A 346 12.91 -3.53 -85.04
N VAL A 347 11.96 -3.79 -84.14
CA VAL A 347 11.56 -2.89 -83.07
C VAL A 347 11.79 -3.57 -81.73
N GLN A 348 12.57 -2.93 -80.86
CA GLN A 348 12.78 -3.39 -79.49
C GLN A 348 11.83 -2.65 -78.55
N ARG A 349 11.02 -3.40 -77.79
CA ARG A 349 10.13 -2.84 -76.77
C ARG A 349 10.10 -3.67 -75.50
N ARG A 350 9.81 -3.01 -74.38
CA ARG A 350 9.71 -3.64 -73.07
C ARG A 350 8.26 -3.99 -72.77
N VAL A 351 7.94 -5.28 -72.67
CA VAL A 351 6.57 -5.77 -72.40
C VAL A 351 6.54 -6.63 -71.15
N ALA A 352 5.35 -6.81 -70.57
CA ALA A 352 5.20 -7.76 -69.46
C ALA A 352 5.46 -9.20 -69.96
N TYR A 353 6.11 -10.05 -69.17
CA TYR A 353 6.40 -11.44 -69.56
C TYR A 353 5.14 -12.25 -69.89
N LYS A 354 4.02 -11.94 -69.23
CA LYS A 354 2.71 -12.54 -69.55
C LYS A 354 2.22 -12.15 -70.95
N GLU A 355 2.50 -10.91 -71.36
CA GLU A 355 2.19 -10.39 -72.69
C GLU A 355 3.08 -11.06 -73.74
N TYR A 356 4.40 -11.15 -73.51
CA TYR A 356 5.32 -11.93 -74.36
C TYR A 356 4.86 -13.38 -74.57
N LYS A 357 4.44 -14.09 -73.51
CA LYS A 357 3.87 -15.44 -73.65
C LYS A 357 2.57 -15.48 -74.43
N LYS A 358 1.73 -14.45 -74.32
CA LYS A 358 0.49 -14.33 -75.11
C LYS A 358 0.83 -14.11 -76.58
N MET A 359 1.78 -13.22 -76.88
CA MET A 359 2.26 -12.94 -78.23
C MET A 359 2.79 -14.20 -78.94
N LEU A 360 3.56 -15.04 -78.24
CA LEU A 360 3.99 -16.35 -78.76
C LEU A 360 2.83 -17.31 -79.02
N LYS A 361 1.83 -17.34 -78.12
CA LYS A 361 0.64 -18.19 -78.28
C LYS A 361 -0.22 -17.74 -79.46
N ASP A 362 -0.25 -16.44 -79.73
CA ASP A 362 -0.99 -15.82 -80.84
C ASP A 362 -0.23 -15.91 -82.18
N GLY A 363 0.92 -16.62 -82.22
CA GLY A 363 1.68 -16.92 -83.44
C GLY A 363 2.60 -15.79 -83.93
N MET A 364 2.87 -14.77 -83.11
CA MET A 364 3.75 -13.67 -83.50
C MET A 364 5.23 -14.05 -83.37
N PHE A 365 6.02 -13.65 -84.36
CA PHE A 365 7.49 -13.82 -84.36
C PHE A 365 8.14 -12.78 -83.43
N VAL A 366 8.26 -13.14 -82.15
CA VAL A 366 8.90 -12.33 -81.11
C VAL A 366 10.04 -13.10 -80.44
N THR A 367 11.20 -12.47 -80.27
CA THR A 367 12.36 -13.07 -79.58
C THR A 367 12.77 -12.24 -78.38
N LEU A 368 13.34 -12.86 -77.35
CA LEU A 368 13.87 -12.14 -76.20
C LEU A 368 15.19 -11.45 -76.60
N ALA A 369 15.29 -10.14 -76.35
CA ALA A 369 16.54 -9.43 -76.54
C ALA A 369 17.59 -10.01 -75.57
N LYS A 370 18.68 -10.61 -76.08
CA LYS A 370 19.79 -11.04 -75.24
C LYS A 370 20.41 -9.79 -74.60
N LYS A 371 20.38 -9.71 -73.26
CA LYS A 371 21.21 -8.75 -72.52
C LYS A 371 22.68 -9.03 -72.87
N VAL A 372 23.30 -8.14 -73.63
CA VAL A 372 24.77 -8.09 -73.70
C VAL A 372 25.23 -7.78 -72.28
N LYS A 373 25.91 -8.72 -71.62
CA LYS A 373 26.59 -8.45 -70.35
C LYS A 373 27.68 -7.42 -70.65
N LYS A 374 27.59 -6.24 -70.05
CA LYS A 374 28.77 -5.39 -69.85
C LYS A 374 29.61 -5.97 -68.73
#